data_AF-A0A849FMI0-F1
#
_entry.id   AF-A0A849FMI0-F1
#
_cell.length_a   1.000
_cell.length_b   1.000
_cell.length_c   1.000
_cell.angle_alpha   90.00
_cell.angle_beta   90.00
_cell.angle_gamma   90.00
#
_symmetry.space_group_name_H-M   'P 1'
#
loop_
_entity.id
_entity.type
_entity.pdbx_description
1 polymer ?
#
loop_
_entity_poly.entity_id
_entity_poly.type
_entity_poly.pdbx_seq_one_letter_code
_entity_poly.pdbx_strand_id
1 'polypeptide(L)'
;LITGIAGVVIFFLWFLTDHTATASNFNILWAFPLNLNLAFFVWRSKPFSKLSSWYLLLLLSLLLIVVILWIIGVQIFSPVLLPFLLALATRYTFLYRTSIKQTIPTSK
;
A
#
# COMPACT_ATOMS: atom_id res chain seq x y z
N LEU A 1 2.28 -6.66 -6.66
CA LEU A 1 3.57 -7.36 -6.76
C LEU A 1 4.74 -6.39 -6.62
N ILE A 2 4.94 -5.46 -7.56
CA ILE A 2 6.08 -4.51 -7.56
C ILE A 2 6.22 -3.77 -6.22
N THR A 3 5.14 -3.15 -5.71
CA THR A 3 5.18 -2.44 -4.41
C THR A 3 5.50 -3.37 -3.22
N GLY A 4 5.13 -4.65 -3.31
CA GLY A 4 5.44 -5.63 -2.27
C GLY A 4 6.90 -6.08 -2.32
N ILE A 5 7.46 -6.30 -3.52
CA ILE A 5 8.88 -6.61 -3.70
C ILE A 5 9.75 -5.45 -3.20
N ALA A 6 9.43 -4.21 -3.64
CA ALA A 6 10.12 -3.01 -3.15
C ALA A 6 10.04 -2.91 -1.62
N GLY A 7 8.89 -3.23 -1.03
CA GLY A 7 8.71 -3.25 0.41
C GLY A 7 9.54 -4.27 1.14
N VAL A 8 9.67 -5.48 0.60
CA VAL A 8 10.54 -6.52 1.17
C VAL A 8 12.00 -6.07 1.15
N VAL A 9 12.46 -5.46 0.05
CA VAL A 9 13.83 -4.91 -0.03
C VAL A 9 14.05 -3.82 1.01
N ILE A 10 13.14 -2.85 1.12
CA ILE A 10 13.26 -1.77 2.11
C ILE A 10 13.22 -2.33 3.54
N PHE A 11 12.32 -3.27 3.83
CA PHE A 11 12.22 -3.91 5.14
C PHE A 11 13.51 -4.65 5.50
N PHE A 12 14.07 -5.42 4.56
CA PHE A 12 15.33 -6.13 4.77
C PHE A 12 16.48 -5.17 5.08
N LEU A 13 16.66 -4.13 4.26
CA LEU A 13 17.76 -3.18 4.45
C LEU A 13 17.61 -2.38 5.75
N TRP A 14 16.38 -2.02 6.12
CA TRP A 14 16.15 -1.26 7.35
C TRP A 14 16.28 -2.13 8.61
N PHE A 15 15.62 -3.29 8.67
CA PHE A 15 15.51 -4.05 9.91
C PHE A 15 16.52 -5.19 10.06
N LEU A 16 17.02 -5.73 8.96
CA LEU A 16 17.82 -6.97 8.96
C LEU A 16 19.29 -6.72 8.62
N THR A 17 19.69 -5.46 8.41
CA THR A 17 21.08 -5.10 8.14
C THR A 17 21.48 -3.85 8.92
N ASP A 18 22.77 -3.70 9.21
CA ASP A 18 23.32 -2.50 9.87
C ASP A 18 23.48 -1.30 8.91
N HIS A 19 22.71 -1.28 7.81
CA HIS A 19 22.74 -0.18 6.85
C HIS A 19 21.97 1.03 7.39
N THR A 20 22.71 1.90 8.09
CA THR A 20 22.21 3.18 8.63
C THR A 20 21.63 4.10 7.56
N ALA A 21 22.11 4.03 6.32
CA ALA A 21 21.60 4.83 5.20
C ALA A 21 20.13 4.54 4.85
N THR A 22 19.61 3.37 5.20
CA THR A 22 18.21 2.98 4.97
C THR A 22 17.36 3.01 6.23
N ALA A 23 17.92 3.46 7.36
CA ALA A 23 17.16 3.68 8.58
C ALA A 23 16.12 4.80 8.37
N SER A 24 14.97 4.67 9.03
CA SER A 24 13.87 5.65 8.96
C SER A 24 13.36 5.91 7.53
N ASN A 25 13.39 4.91 6.66
CA ASN A 25 12.95 5.05 5.28
C ASN A 25 11.42 4.90 5.16
N PHE A 26 10.70 6.04 5.21
CA PHE A 26 9.24 6.06 5.11
C PHE A 26 8.70 5.70 3.71
N ASN A 27 9.55 5.38 2.73
CA ASN A 27 9.07 4.76 1.49
C ASN A 27 8.41 3.39 1.74
N ILE A 28 8.67 2.74 2.88
CA ILE A 28 7.99 1.50 3.29
C ILE A 28 6.46 1.65 3.39
N LEU A 29 5.94 2.86 3.56
CA LEU A 29 4.51 3.12 3.70
C LEU A 29 3.76 2.92 2.38
N TRP A 30 4.31 3.43 1.25
CA TRP A 30 3.72 3.18 -0.07
C TRP A 30 4.22 1.85 -0.67
N ALA A 31 5.45 1.44 -0.34
CA ALA A 31 6.01 0.14 -0.68
C ALA A 31 5.77 -0.86 0.45
N PHE A 32 4.51 -1.11 0.80
CA PHE A 32 4.21 -1.98 1.94
C PHE A 32 4.51 -3.46 1.63
N PRO A 33 5.37 -4.17 2.39
CA PRO A 33 5.85 -5.52 2.05
C PRO A 33 4.73 -6.56 1.94
N LEU A 34 3.67 -6.43 2.75
CA LEU A 34 2.51 -7.34 2.71
C LEU A 34 1.69 -7.24 1.41
N ASN A 35 1.99 -6.27 0.52
CA ASN A 35 1.38 -6.19 -0.81
C ASN A 35 1.68 -7.43 -1.68
N LEU A 36 2.70 -8.23 -1.34
CA LEU A 36 2.93 -9.54 -1.95
C LEU A 36 1.75 -10.50 -1.69
N ASN A 37 1.25 -10.53 -0.46
CA ASN A 37 0.13 -11.38 -0.07
C ASN A 37 -1.20 -10.87 -0.65
N LEU A 38 -1.40 -9.56 -0.69
CA LEU A 38 -2.60 -8.98 -1.33
C LEU A 38 -2.73 -9.39 -2.80
N ALA A 39 -1.61 -9.45 -3.54
CA ALA A 39 -1.65 -9.87 -4.94
C ALA A 39 -2.20 -11.29 -5.10
N PHE A 40 -1.91 -12.18 -4.15
CA PHE A 40 -2.43 -13.53 -4.13
C PHE A 40 -3.93 -13.58 -3.81
N PHE A 41 -4.39 -12.83 -2.80
CA PHE A 41 -5.82 -12.75 -2.45
C PHE A 41 -6.67 -12.16 -3.58
N VAL A 42 -6.19 -11.09 -4.23
CA VAL A 42 -6.90 -10.46 -5.37
C VAL A 42 -7.01 -11.42 -6.56
N TRP A 43 -6.02 -12.28 -6.78
CA TRP A 43 -5.99 -13.18 -7.93
C TRP A 43 -6.87 -14.43 -7.73
N ARG A 44 -6.83 -15.06 -6.55
CA ARG A 44 -7.51 -16.35 -6.32
C ARG A 44 -8.84 -16.28 -5.58
N SER A 45 -9.11 -15.23 -4.82
CA SER A 45 -10.20 -15.22 -3.84
C SER A 45 -11.29 -14.24 -4.22
N LYS A 46 -12.12 -14.61 -5.21
CA LYS A 46 -13.44 -13.99 -5.41
C LYS A 46 -14.51 -14.85 -4.74
N PRO A 47 -15.47 -14.27 -4.00
CA PRO A 47 -15.62 -12.83 -3.72
C PRO A 47 -14.56 -12.30 -2.75
N PHE A 48 -14.28 -10.99 -2.82
CA PHE A 48 -13.40 -10.32 -1.86
C PHE A 48 -13.94 -10.47 -0.43
N SER A 49 -13.06 -10.79 0.52
CA SER A 49 -13.42 -10.84 1.93
C SER A 49 -13.49 -9.44 2.56
N LYS A 50 -14.22 -9.29 3.68
CA LYS A 50 -14.24 -8.05 4.49
C LYS A 50 -12.84 -7.62 4.93
N LEU A 51 -11.95 -8.58 5.20
CA LEU A 51 -10.55 -8.33 5.54
C LEU A 51 -9.80 -7.66 4.38
N SER A 52 -10.09 -8.04 3.14
CA SER A 52 -9.50 -7.42 1.94
C SER A 52 -9.91 -5.94 1.82
N SER A 53 -11.16 -5.61 2.13
CA SER A 53 -11.65 -4.22 2.16
C SER A 53 -10.93 -3.38 3.23
N TRP A 54 -10.76 -3.90 4.45
CA TRP A 54 -10.03 -3.22 5.51
C TRP A 54 -8.55 -3.03 5.18
N TYR A 55 -7.93 -4.04 4.56
CA TYR A 55 -6.55 -3.95 4.10
C TYR A 55 -6.36 -2.87 3.03
N LEU A 56 -7.28 -2.75 2.07
CA LEU A 56 -7.23 -1.67 1.07
C LEU A 56 -7.40 -0.29 1.70
N LEU A 57 -8.26 -0.16 2.72
CA LEU A 57 -8.41 1.08 3.48
C LEU A 57 -7.13 1.43 4.23
N LEU A 58 -6.48 0.45 4.87
CA LEU A 58 -5.17 0.63 5.50
C LEU A 58 -4.16 1.18 4.50
N LEU A 59 -4.04 0.58 3.30
CA LEU A 59 -3.12 1.05 2.27
C LEU A 59 -3.41 2.49 1.84
N LEU A 60 -4.68 2.87 1.66
CA LEU A 60 -5.07 4.25 1.35
C LEU A 60 -4.65 5.21 2.47
N SER A 61 -4.86 4.83 3.74
CA SER A 61 -4.40 5.61 4.89
C SER A 61 -2.87 5.76 4.93
N LEU A 62 -2.11 4.71 4.58
CA LEU A 62 -0.65 4.81 4.48
C LEU A 62 -0.22 5.82 3.40
N LEU A 63 -0.90 5.87 2.25
CA LEU A 63 -0.61 6.88 1.21
C LEU A 63 -0.89 8.31 1.72
N LEU A 64 -1.95 8.50 2.50
CA LEU A 64 -2.24 9.79 3.13
C LEU A 64 -1.13 10.18 4.12
N ILE A 65 -0.65 9.24 4.93
CA ILE A 65 0.47 9.48 5.85
C ILE A 65 1.72 9.88 5.08
N VAL A 66 2.04 9.26 3.94
CA VAL A 66 3.19 9.67 3.10
C VAL A 66 3.08 11.14 2.70
N VAL A 67 1.91 11.58 2.24
CA VAL A 67 1.68 12.98 1.85
C VAL A 67 1.83 13.92 3.05
N ILE A 68 1.29 13.54 4.21
CA ILE A 68 1.44 14.32 5.45
C ILE A 68 2.91 14.45 5.83
N LEU A 69 3.65 13.33 5.91
CA LEU A 69 5.09 13.31 6.23
C LEU A 69 5.91 14.19 5.29
N TRP A 70 5.50 14.26 4.02
CA TRP A 70 6.14 15.11 3.03
C TRP A 70 5.88 16.60 3.29
N ILE A 71 4.62 16.99 3.49
CA ILE A 71 4.23 18.39 3.69
C ILE A 71 4.85 18.95 4.98
N ILE A 72 4.88 18.16 6.06
CA ILE A 72 5.47 18.59 7.34
C ILE A 72 7.00 18.54 7.34
N GLY A 73 7.63 18.01 6.29
CA GLY A 73 9.09 17.94 6.17
C GLY A 73 9.78 16.84 6.98
N VAL A 74 9.04 15.88 7.56
CA VAL A 74 9.64 14.73 8.26
C VAL A 74 10.45 13.87 7.29
N GLN A 75 9.97 13.70 6.06
CA GLN A 75 10.77 13.12 4.98
C GLN A 75 10.44 13.83 3.67
N ILE A 76 11.46 14.33 2.98
CA ILE A 76 11.32 14.88 1.64
C ILE A 76 11.34 13.72 0.64
N PHE A 77 10.22 13.47 -0.02
CA PHE A 77 10.12 12.44 -1.06
C PHE A 77 10.47 13.01 -2.44
N SER A 78 10.77 12.12 -3.38
CA SER A 78 11.03 12.51 -4.78
C SER A 78 9.75 13.07 -5.42
N PRO A 79 9.80 14.20 -6.15
CA PRO A 79 8.67 14.72 -6.93
C PRO A 79 8.05 13.69 -7.89
N VAL A 80 8.85 12.76 -8.42
CA VAL A 80 8.40 11.66 -9.30
C VAL A 80 7.45 10.70 -8.57
N LEU A 81 7.45 10.70 -7.23
CA LEU A 81 6.54 9.88 -6.44
C LEU A 81 5.07 10.35 -6.54
N LEU A 82 4.80 11.62 -6.87
CA LEU A 82 3.43 12.14 -7.00
C LEU A 82 2.55 11.36 -8.01
N PRO A 83 2.93 11.24 -9.29
CA PRO A 83 2.14 10.46 -10.25
C PRO A 83 2.02 8.99 -9.82
N PHE A 84 3.02 8.44 -9.14
CA PHE A 84 2.98 7.08 -8.64
C PHE A 84 1.97 6.90 -7.48
N LEU A 85 1.93 7.83 -6.53
CA LEU A 85 0.94 7.83 -5.43
C LEU A 85 -0.49 7.97 -5.96
N LEU A 86 -0.70 8.81 -6.97
CA LEU A 86 -2.00 8.94 -7.63
C LEU A 86 -2.43 7.63 -8.30
N ALA A 87 -1.51 6.97 -9.02
CA ALA A 87 -1.77 5.67 -9.64
C ALA A 87 -2.12 4.58 -8.59
N LEU A 88 -1.44 4.58 -7.44
CA LEU A 88 -1.78 3.66 -6.35
C LEU A 88 -3.11 4.01 -5.68
N ALA A 89 -3.38 5.28 -5.39
CA ALA A 89 -4.62 5.73 -4.77
C ALA A 89 -5.85 5.40 -5.63
N THR A 90 -5.76 5.66 -6.94
CA THR A 90 -6.81 5.30 -7.91
C THR A 90 -7.03 3.79 -7.94
N ARG A 91 -5.97 2.98 -8.06
CA ARG A 91 -6.04 1.52 -8.03
C ARG A 91 -6.69 0.99 -6.75
N TYR A 92 -6.23 1.43 -5.57
CA TYR A 92 -6.75 0.95 -4.30
C TYR A 92 -8.19 1.37 -4.06
N THR A 93 -8.57 2.59 -4.47
CA THR A 93 -9.96 3.06 -4.41
C THR A 93 -10.87 2.20 -5.31
N PHE A 94 -10.43 1.89 -6.53
CA PHE A 94 -11.18 1.03 -7.44
C PHE A 94 -11.38 -0.38 -6.86
N LEU A 95 -10.32 -0.98 -6.31
CA LEU A 95 -10.39 -2.30 -5.68
C LEU A 95 -11.30 -2.29 -4.44
N TYR A 96 -11.23 -1.24 -3.62
CA TYR A 96 -12.06 -1.11 -2.42
C TYR A 96 -13.55 -0.99 -2.79
N ARG A 97 -13.88 -0.16 -3.77
CA ARG A 97 -15.26 -0.05 -4.27
C ARG A 97 -15.76 -1.39 -4.82
N THR A 98 -14.90 -2.13 -5.50
CA THR A 98 -15.23 -3.46 -6.03
C THR A 98 -15.42 -4.49 -4.92
N SER A 99 -14.59 -4.45 -3.87
CA SER A 99 -14.69 -5.38 -2.74
C SER A 99 -15.96 -5.17 -1.93
N ILE A 100 -16.34 -3.91 -1.66
CA ILE A 100 -17.58 -3.60 -0.95
C ILE A 100 -18.82 -4.09 -1.72
N LYS A 101 -18.87 -3.88 -3.05
CA LYS A 101 -19.97 -4.37 -3.90
C LYS A 101 -20.13 -5.89 -3.87
N GLN A 102 -19.05 -6.65 -3.69
CA GLN A 102 -19.09 -8.11 -3.63
C GLN A 102 -19.48 -8.64 -2.24
N THR A 103 -19.15 -7.90 -1.17
CA THR A 103 -19.51 -8.28 0.20
C THR A 103 -20.97 -8.00 0.56
N ILE A 104 -21.66 -7.10 -0.15
CA ILE A 104 -23.08 -6.81 0.06
C ILE A 104 -23.85 -7.63 -0.98
N PRO A 105 -24.57 -8.71 -0.61
CA PRO A 105 -25.42 -9.41 -1.56
C PRO A 105 -26.56 -8.46 -1.91
N THR A 106 -26.69 -8.08 -3.18
CA THR A 106 -27.92 -7.44 -3.66
C THR A 106 -29.05 -8.46 -3.48
N SER A 107 -29.94 -8.25 -2.50
CA SER A 107 -31.20 -8.98 -2.46
C SER A 107 -31.97 -8.61 -3.71
N LYS A 108 -32.09 -9.55 -4.65
CA LYS A 108 -33.17 -9.53 -5.62
C LYS A 108 -34.40 -10.11 -4.96
#